data_AF-A0A940WVL6-F1
#
_entry.id   AF-A0A940WVL6-F1
#
_cell.length_a   1.000
_cell.length_b   1.000
_cell.length_c   1.000
_cell.angle_alpha   90.00
_cell.angle_beta   90.00
_cell.angle_gamma   90.00
#
_symmetry.space_group_name_H-M   'P 1'
#
loop_
_entity.id
_entity.type
_entity.pdbx_description
1 polymer ?
#
loop_
_entity_poly.entity_id
_entity_poly.type
_entity_poly.pdbx_seq_one_letter_code
_entity_poly.pdbx_strand_id
1 'polypeptide(L)'
;MKVNFGNVAKDYARYRNDLPIELLESLKLRGINFNNKKVADLGCGTGVLSRALHREGAVVVGVEPSKELIQEAKQIDGNEGYMIDYVNTYYCLLN
;
A
#
# COMPACT_ATOMS: atom_id res chain seq x y z
N MET A 1 -5.77 -23.79 13.18
CA MET A 1 -6.30 -22.51 13.71
C MET A 1 -6.54 -21.59 12.53
N LYS A 2 -7.79 -21.31 12.16
CA LYS A 2 -8.12 -20.43 11.02
C LYS A 2 -8.23 -19.01 11.58
N VAL A 3 -7.18 -18.22 11.45
CA VAL A 3 -7.20 -16.82 11.92
C VAL A 3 -8.12 -16.04 10.98
N ASN A 4 -9.19 -15.45 11.54
CA ASN A 4 -10.14 -14.64 10.79
C ASN A 4 -9.81 -13.16 10.98
N PHE A 5 -9.02 -12.60 10.07
CA PHE A 5 -8.57 -11.22 10.11
C PHE A 5 -9.66 -10.20 9.70
N GLY A 6 -10.83 -10.65 9.23
CA GLY A 6 -11.83 -9.75 8.63
C GLY A 6 -12.40 -8.69 9.56
N ASN A 7 -12.59 -9.02 10.85
CA ASN A 7 -13.12 -8.06 11.84
C ASN A 7 -12.02 -7.18 12.46
N VAL A 8 -10.80 -7.71 12.66
CA VAL A 8 -9.68 -6.92 13.19
C VAL A 8 -9.16 -5.93 12.14
N ALA A 9 -9.13 -6.32 10.86
CA ALA A 9 -8.62 -5.47 9.79
C ALA A 9 -9.43 -4.17 9.60
N LYS A 10 -10.75 -4.22 9.80
CA LYS A 10 -11.62 -3.03 9.69
C LYS A 10 -11.36 -2.01 10.78
N ASP A 11 -11.25 -2.45 12.03
CA ASP A 11 -10.92 -1.56 13.15
C ASP A 11 -9.46 -1.09 13.05
N TYR A 12 -8.53 -1.97 12.67
CA TYR A 12 -7.11 -1.63 12.49
C TYR A 12 -6.88 -0.60 11.38
N ALA A 13 -7.58 -0.71 10.25
CA ALA A 13 -7.53 0.29 9.17
C ALA A 13 -8.07 1.65 9.64
N ARG A 14 -9.07 1.67 10.52
CA ARG A 14 -9.70 2.89 11.03
C ARG A 14 -8.76 3.73 11.90
N TYR A 15 -7.89 3.11 12.69
CA TYR A 15 -6.95 3.79 13.60
C TYR A 15 -5.60 4.16 12.95
N ARG A 16 -5.32 3.68 11.74
CA ARG A 16 -4.00 3.80 11.09
C ARG A 16 -3.99 4.73 9.87
N ASN A 17 -5.07 5.48 9.63
CA ASN A 17 -5.16 6.41 8.50
C ASN A 17 -4.10 7.53 8.52
N ASP A 18 -3.59 7.89 9.70
CA ASP A 18 -2.58 8.96 9.83
C ASP A 18 -1.13 8.47 9.66
N LEU A 19 -0.91 7.16 9.80
CA LEU A 19 0.44 6.58 9.75
C LEU A 19 1.18 6.87 8.43
N PRO A 20 0.55 6.80 7.24
CA PRO A 20 1.26 7.09 5.99
C PRO A 20 1.83 8.50 5.95
N ILE A 21 1.14 9.50 6.52
CA ILE A 21 1.60 10.89 6.47
C ILE A 21 2.81 11.08 7.38
N GLU A 22 2.70 10.72 8.66
CA GLU A 22 3.78 10.85 9.63
C GLU A 22 5.03 10.06 9.23
N LEU A 23 4.83 8.85 8.68
CA LEU A 23 5.90 8.01 8.17
C LEU A 23 6.64 8.71 7.02
N LEU A 24 5.91 9.19 6.00
CA LEU A 24 6.52 9.80 4.83
C LEU A 24 7.25 11.10 5.19
N GLU A 25 6.68 11.93 6.06
CA GLU A 25 7.34 13.13 6.57
C GLU A 25 8.66 12.80 7.30
N SER A 26 8.64 11.80 8.18
CA SER A 26 9.84 11.35 8.89
C SER A 26 10.94 10.83 7.96
N LEU A 27 10.57 10.12 6.88
CA LEU A 27 11.51 9.65 5.87
C LEU A 27 12.11 10.81 5.06
N LYS A 28 11.29 11.80 4.68
CA LYS A 28 11.77 13.02 4.01
C LYS A 28 12.76 13.82 4.87
N LEU A 29 12.49 13.97 6.17
CA LEU A 29 13.40 14.62 7.11
C LEU A 29 14.77 13.93 7.20
N ARG A 30 14.82 12.62 6.91
CA ARG A 30 16.05 11.82 6.83
C ARG A 30 16.72 11.86 5.45
N GLY A 31 16.24 12.71 4.55
CA GLY A 31 16.77 12.86 3.19
C GLY A 31 16.31 11.79 2.20
N ILE A 32 15.29 11.00 2.53
CA ILE A 32 14.73 10.01 1.61
C ILE A 32 13.77 10.71 0.66
N ASN A 33 14.05 10.58 -0.65
CA ASN A 33 13.22 11.10 -1.72
C ASN A 33 12.65 9.93 -2.55
N PHE A 34 11.34 9.96 -2.77
CA PHE A 34 10.60 8.93 -3.49
C PHE A 34 10.41 9.22 -4.98
N ASN A 35 10.68 10.45 -5.44
CA ASN A 35 10.49 10.82 -6.83
C ASN A 35 11.26 9.89 -7.78
N ASN A 36 10.55 9.26 -8.72
CA ASN A 36 11.03 8.26 -9.67
C ASN A 36 11.71 7.02 -9.06
N LYS A 37 11.52 6.76 -7.75
CA LYS A 37 12.01 5.54 -7.10
C LYS A 37 11.03 4.40 -7.29
N LYS A 38 11.56 3.21 -7.59
CA LYS A 38 10.77 1.98 -7.59
C LYS A 38 10.59 1.49 -6.17
N VAL A 39 9.34 1.26 -5.75
CA VAL A 39 9.00 0.83 -4.39
C VAL A 39 8.09 -0.39 -4.47
N ALA A 40 8.38 -1.41 -3.66
CA ALA A 40 7.48 -2.53 -3.40
C ALA A 40 6.84 -2.36 -2.02
N ASP A 41 5.51 -2.28 -1.99
CA ASP A 41 4.72 -2.20 -0.75
C ASP A 41 4.20 -3.60 -0.40
N LEU A 42 4.83 -4.25 0.58
CA LEU A 42 4.57 -5.66 0.92
C LEU A 42 3.44 -5.78 1.93
N GLY A 43 2.40 -6.54 1.59
CA GLY A 43 1.17 -6.60 2.39
C GLY A 43 0.39 -5.29 2.26
N CYS A 44 0.28 -4.76 1.03
CA CYS A 44 -0.26 -3.42 0.79
C CYS A 44 -1.75 -3.30 1.13
N GLY A 45 -2.46 -4.42 1.34
CA GLY A 45 -3.90 -4.43 1.61
C GLY A 45 -4.67 -3.67 0.53
N THR A 46 -5.52 -2.73 0.95
CA THR A 46 -6.28 -1.87 0.04
C THR A 46 -5.47 -0.71 -0.58
N GLY A 47 -4.14 -0.69 -0.44
CA GLY A 47 -3.24 0.23 -1.15
C GLY A 47 -3.03 1.59 -0.49
N VAL A 48 -3.29 1.74 0.82
CA VAL A 48 -3.18 3.04 1.52
C VAL A 48 -1.78 3.63 1.44
N LEU A 49 -0.75 2.87 1.83
CA LEU A 49 0.64 3.31 1.75
C LEU A 49 1.11 3.41 0.29
N SER A 50 0.67 2.47 -0.56
CA SER A 50 0.97 2.49 -2.00
C SER A 50 0.57 3.81 -2.65
N ARG A 51 -0.67 4.28 -2.41
CA ARG A 51 -1.15 5.58 -2.92
C ARG A 51 -0.38 6.74 -2.32
N ALA A 52 -0.09 6.70 -1.01
CA ALA A 52 0.67 7.76 -0.36
C ALA A 52 2.08 7.91 -0.98
N LEU A 53 2.79 6.80 -1.20
CA LEU A 53 4.09 6.76 -1.89
C LEU A 53 3.98 7.23 -3.35
N HIS A 54 2.92 6.84 -4.05
CA HIS A 54 2.68 7.26 -5.44
C HIS A 54 2.53 8.79 -5.55
N ARG A 55 1.81 9.43 -4.62
CA ARG A 55 1.68 10.90 -4.54
C ARG A 55 3.03 11.59 -4.29
N GLU A 56 3.97 10.90 -3.65
CA GLU A 56 5.36 11.37 -3.46
C GLU A 56 6.26 11.15 -4.70
N GLY A 57 5.69 10.67 -5.81
CA GLY A 57 6.38 10.45 -7.08
C GLY A 57 7.05 9.08 -7.20
N ALA A 58 6.78 8.14 -6.29
CA ALA A 58 7.26 6.76 -6.45
C ALA A 58 6.54 6.01 -7.58
N VAL A 59 7.28 5.10 -8.21
CA VAL A 59 6.74 4.05 -9.08
C VAL A 59 6.48 2.82 -8.18
N VAL A 60 5.22 2.61 -7.81
CA VAL A 60 4.85 1.65 -6.77
C VAL A 60 4.30 0.36 -7.36
N VAL A 61 4.72 -0.77 -6.80
CA VAL A 61 4.08 -2.07 -6.95
C VAL A 61 3.57 -2.54 -5.58
N GLY A 62 2.25 -2.69 -5.44
CA GLY A 62 1.64 -3.29 -4.25
C GLY A 62 1.66 -4.81 -4.31
N VAL A 63 2.08 -5.47 -3.25
CA VAL A 63 2.10 -6.94 -3.13
C VAL A 63 1.10 -7.37 -2.07
N GLU A 64 0.08 -8.14 -2.45
CA GLU A 64 -0.99 -8.53 -1.52
C GLU A 64 -1.57 -9.92 -1.87
N PRO A 65 -1.59 -10.88 -0.92
CA PRO A 65 -2.15 -12.21 -1.17
C PRO A 65 -3.68 -12.25 -1.33
N SER A 66 -4.45 -11.30 -0.77
CA SER A 66 -5.91 -11.25 -0.96
C SER A 66 -6.28 -10.57 -2.27
N LYS A 67 -6.97 -11.32 -3.15
CA LYS A 67 -7.52 -10.77 -4.40
C LYS A 67 -8.61 -9.74 -4.13
N GLU A 68 -9.38 -9.94 -3.06
CA GLU A 68 -10.45 -9.05 -2.64
C GLU A 68 -9.90 -7.68 -2.24
N LEU A 69 -8.81 -7.65 -1.47
CA LEU A 69 -8.14 -6.39 -1.10
C LEU A 69 -7.50 -5.68 -2.30
N ILE A 70 -6.93 -6.43 -3.26
CA ILE A 70 -6.42 -5.85 -4.52
C ILE A 70 -7.56 -5.26 -5.35
N GLN A 71 -8.71 -5.92 -5.43
CA GLN A 71 -9.86 -5.40 -6.16
C GLN A 71 -10.35 -4.09 -5.55
N GLU A 72 -10.47 -4.03 -4.22
CA GLU A 72 -10.80 -2.80 -3.50
C GLU A 72 -9.76 -1.69 -3.77
N ALA A 73 -8.46 -2.03 -3.70
CA ALA A 73 -7.38 -1.08 -3.99
C ALA A 73 -7.52 -0.48 -5.40
N LYS A 74 -7.72 -1.31 -6.42
CA LYS A 74 -7.91 -0.88 -7.80
C LYS A 74 -9.15 -0.03 -8.02
N GLN A 75 -10.24 -0.29 -7.28
CA GLN A 75 -11.45 0.54 -7.35
C GLN A 75 -11.18 1.93 -6.77
N ILE A 76 -10.52 2.01 -5.61
CA ILE A 76 -10.13 3.29 -5.00
C ILE A 76 -9.17 4.06 -5.91
N ASP A 77 -8.16 3.38 -6.46
CA ASP A 77 -7.21 3.98 -7.39
C ASP A 77 -7.91 4.52 -8.64
N GLY A 78 -8.85 3.77 -9.22
CA GLY A 78 -9.65 4.23 -10.35
C GLY A 78 -10.48 5.47 -10.04
N ASN A 79 -11.04 5.56 -8.82
CA ASN A 79 -11.78 6.73 -8.37
C ASN A 79 -10.89 7.95 -8.11
N GLU A 80 -9.64 7.74 -7.67
CA GLU A 80 -8.65 8.81 -7.46
C GLU A 80 -7.80 9.12 -8.71
N GLY A 81 -7.96 8.35 -9.80
CA GLY A 81 -7.21 8.52 -11.05
C GLY A 81 -5.76 8.04 -10.99
N TYR A 82 -5.41 7.13 -10.08
CA TYR A 82 -4.08 6.56 -9.99
C TYR A 82 -3.93 5.30 -10.83
N MET A 83 -2.68 5.05 -11.27
CA MET A 83 -2.28 3.81 -11.91
C MET A 83 -1.17 3.16 -11.09
N ILE A 84 -1.56 2.23 -10.22
CA ILE A 84 -0.65 1.47 -9.37
C ILE A 84 -0.76 -0.02 -9.75
N ASP A 85 0.40 -0.66 -9.91
CA ASP A 85 0.47 -2.09 -10.21
C ASP A 85 0.30 -2.92 -8.93
N TYR A 86 -0.43 -4.02 -9.03
CA TYR A 86 -0.62 -4.97 -7.92
C TYR A 86 -0.28 -6.39 -8.33
N VAL A 87 0.51 -7.06 -7.49
CA VAL A 87 0.88 -8.47 -7.62
C VAL A 87 0.16 -9.28 -6.56
N ASN A 88 -0.66 -10.24 -7.00
CA ASN A 88 -1.32 -11.18 -6.11
C ASN A 88 -0.42 -12.39 -5.83
N THR A 89 0.26 -12.40 -4.68
CA THR A 89 1.16 -13.51 -4.30
C THR A 89 1.30 -13.63 -2.79
N TYR A 90 1.54 -14.86 -2.32
CA TYR A 90 1.94 -15.15 -0.93
C TYR A 90 3.45 -15.00 -0.70
N TYR A 91 4.25 -15.01 -1.77
CA TYR A 91 5.70 -14.91 -1.72
C TYR A 91 6.14 -13.72 -2.56
N CYS A 92 6.87 -12.79 -1.92
CA CYS A 92 7.59 -11.77 -2.66
C CYS A 92 8.88 -12.40 -3.22
N LEU A 93 8.82 -12.90 -4.45
CA LEU A 93 10.01 -13.35 -5.17
C LEU A 93 10.67 -12.10 -5.76
N LEU A 94 11.65 -11.55 -5.05
CA LEU A 94 12.56 -10.54 -5.59
C LEU A 94 13.55 -11.29 -6.50
N ASN A 95 13.31 -11.23 -7.81
CA ASN A 95 14.26 -11.69 -8.81
C ASN A 95 15.23 -10.55 -9.17
#